data_AF-A0A975TEX1-F1
#
_entry.id   AF-A0A975TEX1-F1
#
_cell.length_a   1.000
_cell.length_b   1.000
_cell.length_c   1.000
_cell.angle_alpha   90.00
_cell.angle_beta   90.00
_cell.angle_gamma   90.00
#
_symmetry.space_group_name_H-M   'P 1'
#
loop_
_entity.id
_entity.type
_entity.pdbx_description
1 polymer ?
#
loop_
_entity_poly.entity_id
_entity_poly.type
_entity_poly.pdbx_seq_one_letter_code
_entity_poly.pdbx_strand_id
1 'polypeptide(L)'
;MGRFGSRSRRKGIPNEPALLAAAAENPGGSVAEIDPTYIDDPNGYVPPEAIRGVWLVDSSGKLTGEYQENPRHGVPQDDFSKLTDPDHWLGWLGDDPATAVRKGIEESLRAQVADAVVEWVKILETPRFLTGGRRHSEDKQVMLVTRAALAAPFALSVRTTQHGRSILLGVFSWAAVNLSPPGVRKDRHWLDLGVELDWAGERLQGRIYEIDGADGTAER
;
A
#
# COMPACT_ATOMS: atom_id res chain seq x y z
N MET A 1 -23.60 6.86 18.15
CA MET A 1 -24.50 6.00 17.33
C MET A 1 -24.81 6.73 16.03
N GLY A 2 -24.06 6.46 14.96
CA GLY A 2 -24.34 6.95 13.61
C GLY A 2 -24.67 5.76 12.72
N ARG A 3 -25.95 5.61 12.34
CA ARG A 3 -26.36 4.60 11.36
C ARG A 3 -25.94 5.12 9.98
N PHE A 4 -24.84 4.59 9.45
CA PHE A 4 -24.53 4.72 8.03
C PHE A 4 -25.66 4.04 7.25
N GLY A 5 -26.46 4.82 6.54
CA GLY A 5 -27.59 4.31 5.77
C GLY A 5 -27.12 3.63 4.49
N SER A 6 -26.72 2.35 4.57
CA SER A 6 -26.76 1.47 3.41
C SER A 6 -28.22 1.05 3.18
N ARG A 7 -28.71 1.14 1.94
CA ARG A 7 -30.04 0.62 1.59
C ARG A 7 -29.92 -0.90 1.51
N SER A 8 -30.28 -1.63 2.58
CA SER A 8 -30.52 -3.07 2.51
C SER A 8 -31.71 -3.31 1.58
N ARG A 9 -31.51 -4.13 0.55
CA ARG A 9 -32.56 -4.56 -0.37
C ARG A 9 -32.65 -6.07 -0.30
N ARG A 10 -33.88 -6.59 -0.24
CA ARG A 10 -34.10 -8.01 -0.52
C ARG A 10 -33.86 -8.25 -2.00
N LYS A 11 -32.82 -9.02 -2.31
CA LYS A 11 -32.59 -9.59 -3.64
C LYS A 11 -32.97 -11.06 -3.60
N GLY A 12 -33.38 -11.64 -4.73
CA GLY A 12 -33.50 -13.10 -4.83
C GLY A 12 -32.14 -13.73 -4.53
N ILE A 13 -32.11 -14.78 -3.71
CA ILE A 13 -30.86 -15.47 -3.35
C ILE A 13 -30.28 -16.07 -4.64
N PRO A 14 -29.05 -15.71 -5.05
CA PRO A 14 -28.41 -16.32 -6.19
C PRO A 14 -28.15 -17.80 -5.93
N ASN A 15 -28.45 -18.65 -6.90
CA ASN A 15 -28.16 -20.08 -6.80
C ASN A 15 -26.72 -20.36 -7.30
N GLU A 16 -25.74 -19.69 -6.70
CA GLU A 16 -24.33 -19.81 -7.04
C GLU A 16 -23.62 -20.69 -6.01
N PRO A 17 -23.09 -21.88 -6.39
CA PRO A 17 -22.49 -22.81 -5.44
C PRO A 17 -21.36 -22.23 -4.59
N ALA A 18 -20.51 -21.39 -5.19
CA ALA A 18 -19.41 -20.74 -4.48
C ALA A 18 -19.90 -19.74 -3.41
N LEU A 19 -20.94 -18.95 -3.73
CA LEU A 19 -21.55 -18.02 -2.78
C LEU A 19 -22.21 -18.76 -1.61
N LEU A 20 -22.90 -19.87 -1.90
CA LEU A 20 -23.54 -20.70 -0.87
C LEU A 20 -22.50 -21.39 0.03
N ALA A 21 -21.40 -21.87 -0.54
CA ALA A 21 -20.29 -22.44 0.22
C ALA A 21 -19.63 -21.39 1.13
N ALA A 22 -19.32 -20.21 0.58
CA ALA A 22 -18.76 -19.10 1.36
C ALA A 22 -19.70 -18.65 2.49
N ALA A 23 -21.02 -18.68 2.27
CA ALA A 23 -22.00 -18.38 3.31
C ALA A 23 -21.99 -19.43 4.42
N ALA A 24 -21.92 -20.71 4.07
CA ALA A 24 -21.84 -21.80 5.04
C ALA A 24 -20.59 -21.72 5.92
N GLU A 25 -19.48 -21.22 5.38
CA GLU A 25 -18.23 -20.99 6.10
C GLU A 25 -18.25 -19.75 7.01
N ASN A 26 -19.21 -18.83 6.82
CA ASN A 26 -19.30 -17.56 7.55
C ASN A 26 -20.65 -17.32 8.29
N PRO A 27 -21.08 -18.20 9.22
CA PRO A 27 -22.33 -18.02 9.96
C PRO A 27 -22.40 -16.71 10.75
N GLY A 28 -23.53 -16.00 10.63
CA GLY A 28 -23.76 -14.71 11.29
C GLY A 28 -22.96 -13.53 10.70
N GLY A 29 -22.21 -13.76 9.63
CA GLY A 29 -21.39 -12.76 8.96
C GLY A 29 -22.01 -12.27 7.64
N SER A 30 -21.14 -12.04 6.68
CA SER A 30 -21.52 -11.63 5.33
C SER A 30 -20.53 -12.13 4.29
N VAL A 31 -20.99 -12.39 3.07
CA VAL A 31 -20.12 -12.73 1.93
C VAL A 31 -20.06 -11.55 0.96
N ALA A 32 -18.86 -11.11 0.61
CA ALA A 32 -18.66 -10.01 -0.32
C ALA A 32 -18.89 -10.45 -1.77
N GLU A 33 -19.60 -9.63 -2.55
CA GLU A 33 -19.64 -9.75 -4.00
C GLU A 33 -18.56 -8.85 -4.60
N ILE A 34 -17.53 -9.47 -5.16
CA ILE A 34 -16.37 -8.77 -5.76
C ILE A 34 -16.64 -8.52 -7.24
N ASP A 35 -16.28 -7.33 -7.73
CA ASP A 35 -16.38 -6.99 -9.15
C ASP A 35 -15.18 -7.54 -9.94
N PRO A 36 -15.38 -8.55 -10.82
CA PRO A 36 -14.28 -9.13 -11.60
C PRO A 36 -13.71 -8.15 -12.63
N THR A 37 -14.35 -7.01 -12.86
CA THR A 37 -13.81 -5.94 -13.71
C THR A 37 -12.50 -5.37 -13.15
N TYR A 38 -12.35 -5.37 -11.81
CA TYR A 38 -11.22 -4.74 -11.12
C TYR A 38 -10.28 -5.75 -10.45
N ILE A 39 -10.74 -6.97 -10.19
CA ILE A 39 -10.01 -7.98 -9.43
C ILE A 39 -10.11 -9.33 -10.12
N ASP A 40 -8.94 -9.87 -10.49
CA ASP A 40 -8.83 -11.16 -11.18
C ASP A 40 -8.70 -12.33 -10.17
N ASP A 41 -8.10 -12.08 -9.00
CA ASP A 41 -7.99 -13.04 -7.89
C ASP A 41 -8.79 -12.56 -6.66
N PRO A 42 -9.99 -13.10 -6.42
CA PRO A 42 -10.83 -12.70 -5.29
C PRO A 42 -10.33 -13.17 -3.93
N ASN A 43 -9.33 -14.07 -3.87
CA ASN A 43 -8.76 -14.56 -2.62
C ASN A 43 -7.53 -13.74 -2.17
N GLY A 44 -7.05 -12.83 -3.03
CA GLY A 44 -5.99 -11.88 -2.71
C GLY A 44 -6.49 -10.64 -1.99
N TYR A 45 -5.70 -9.57 -2.03
CA TYR A 45 -6.14 -8.27 -1.53
C TYR A 45 -7.24 -7.70 -2.43
N VAL A 46 -8.39 -7.40 -1.84
CA VAL A 46 -9.53 -6.77 -2.51
C VAL A 46 -9.67 -5.33 -2.03
N PRO A 47 -9.44 -4.31 -2.87
CA PRO A 47 -9.67 -2.93 -2.50
C PRO A 47 -11.18 -2.72 -2.22
N PRO A 48 -11.55 -1.93 -1.19
CA PRO A 48 -12.95 -1.75 -0.81
C PRO A 48 -13.86 -1.27 -1.95
N GLU A 49 -13.33 -0.52 -2.90
CA GLU A 49 -14.05 0.00 -4.07
C GLU A 49 -14.40 -1.10 -5.08
N ALA A 50 -13.65 -2.21 -5.12
CA ALA A 50 -13.96 -3.34 -5.98
C ALA A 50 -15.08 -4.24 -5.43
N ILE A 51 -15.58 -3.99 -4.23
CA ILE A 51 -16.69 -4.75 -3.65
C ILE A 51 -18.00 -4.09 -4.11
N ARG A 52 -18.87 -4.82 -4.80
CA ARG A 52 -20.21 -4.34 -5.21
C ARG A 52 -21.15 -4.20 -4.02
N GLY A 53 -21.03 -5.11 -3.08
CA GLY A 53 -21.85 -5.17 -1.89
C GLY A 53 -21.60 -6.47 -1.13
N VAL A 54 -22.42 -6.71 -0.11
CA VAL A 54 -22.31 -7.91 0.72
C VAL A 54 -23.67 -8.58 0.88
N TRP A 55 -23.67 -9.90 0.83
CA TRP A 55 -24.81 -10.74 1.18
C TRP A 55 -24.78 -11.07 2.67
N LEU A 56 -25.87 -10.82 3.38
CA LEU A 56 -25.95 -11.15 4.80
C LEU A 56 -26.24 -12.63 5.02
N VAL A 57 -25.49 -13.23 5.95
CA VAL A 57 -25.58 -14.64 6.32
C VAL A 57 -26.19 -14.75 7.72
N ASP A 58 -27.17 -15.64 7.86
CA ASP A 58 -27.77 -15.91 9.16
C ASP A 58 -26.84 -16.76 10.05
N SER A 59 -27.23 -16.93 11.32
CA SER A 59 -26.44 -17.71 12.29
C SER A 59 -26.31 -19.20 11.94
N SER A 60 -27.04 -19.70 10.94
CA SER A 60 -26.96 -21.08 10.45
C SER A 60 -26.07 -21.24 9.22
N GLY A 61 -25.45 -20.16 8.75
CA GLY A 61 -24.61 -20.18 7.54
C GLY A 61 -25.42 -20.10 6.25
N LYS A 62 -26.68 -19.65 6.30
CA LYS A 62 -27.53 -19.49 5.11
C LYS A 62 -27.66 -18.02 4.72
N LEU A 63 -27.74 -17.76 3.42
CA LEU A 63 -28.03 -16.43 2.90
C LEU A 63 -29.44 -16.01 3.33
N THR A 64 -29.55 -14.81 3.90
CA THR A 64 -30.85 -14.23 4.32
C THR A 64 -31.67 -13.70 3.15
N GLY A 65 -31.05 -13.52 1.98
CA GLY A 65 -31.60 -12.78 0.84
C GLY A 65 -31.47 -11.25 0.97
N GLU A 66 -30.95 -10.74 2.09
CA GLU A 66 -30.60 -9.33 2.23
C GLU A 66 -29.24 -9.04 1.60
N TYR A 67 -29.23 -8.01 0.75
CA TYR A 67 -28.04 -7.51 0.09
C TYR A 67 -27.83 -6.04 0.46
N GLN A 68 -26.61 -5.72 0.90
CA GLN A 68 -26.19 -4.35 1.17
C GLN A 68 -25.26 -3.89 0.04
N GLU A 69 -25.74 -2.95 -0.76
CA GLU A 69 -24.92 -2.29 -1.80
C GLU A 69 -23.81 -1.47 -1.15
N ASN A 70 -22.60 -1.56 -1.71
CA ASN A 70 -21.48 -0.73 -1.29
C ASN A 70 -21.57 0.64 -1.99
N PRO A 71 -21.80 1.75 -1.25
CA PRO A 71 -21.89 3.08 -1.86
C PRO A 71 -20.56 3.57 -2.42
N ARG A 72 -19.44 2.91 -2.09
CA ARG A 72 -18.10 3.22 -2.61
C ARG A 72 -17.69 2.34 -3.79
N HIS A 73 -18.59 1.48 -4.29
CA HIS A 73 -18.28 0.64 -5.44
C HIS A 73 -17.91 1.50 -6.65
N GLY A 74 -16.78 1.19 -7.28
CA GLY A 74 -16.25 1.91 -8.42
C GLY A 74 -14.81 1.52 -8.75
N VAL A 75 -14.18 2.27 -9.66
CA VAL A 75 -12.77 2.06 -10.02
C VAL A 75 -11.90 2.30 -8.78
N PRO A 76 -11.10 1.32 -8.31
CA PRO A 76 -10.21 1.54 -7.18
C PRO A 76 -9.22 2.68 -7.46
N GLN A 77 -9.02 3.51 -6.44
CA GLN A 77 -8.12 4.66 -6.51
C GLN A 77 -6.94 4.48 -5.57
N ASP A 78 -5.91 5.29 -5.79
CA ASP A 78 -4.80 5.43 -4.88
C ASP A 78 -5.26 5.83 -3.48
N ASP A 79 -4.62 5.29 -2.44
CA ASP A 79 -4.82 5.70 -1.05
C ASP A 79 -3.47 5.75 -0.33
N PHE A 80 -2.97 6.98 -0.15
CA PHE A 80 -1.74 7.29 0.58
C PHE A 80 -2.02 7.96 1.92
N SER A 81 -3.26 7.92 2.43
CA SER A 81 -3.63 8.52 3.72
C SER A 81 -2.75 7.99 4.84
N LYS A 82 -2.50 6.68 4.89
CA LYS A 82 -1.62 6.05 5.89
C LYS A 82 -0.17 6.52 5.85
N LEU A 83 0.31 7.03 4.71
CA LEU A 83 1.63 7.64 4.58
C LEU A 83 1.63 9.11 5.05
N THR A 84 0.56 9.85 4.78
CA THR A 84 0.51 11.32 4.88
C THR A 84 -0.21 11.86 6.11
N ASP A 85 -1.11 11.08 6.72
CA ASP A 85 -1.81 11.39 7.96
C ASP A 85 -0.90 11.43 9.21
N PRO A 86 0.12 10.56 9.36
CA PRO A 86 1.00 10.61 10.52
C PRO A 86 1.75 11.94 10.62
N ASP A 87 1.93 12.42 11.86
CA ASP A 87 2.76 13.60 12.15
C ASP A 87 4.26 13.25 12.07
N HIS A 88 4.71 12.91 10.87
CA HIS A 88 6.11 12.66 10.53
C HIS A 88 6.56 13.60 9.41
N TRP A 89 7.77 14.11 9.53
CA TRP A 89 8.30 15.04 8.54
C TRP A 89 8.72 14.32 7.25
N LEU A 90 7.93 14.53 6.18
CA LEU A 90 8.18 13.99 4.84
C LEU A 90 8.72 15.03 3.85
N GLY A 91 9.15 16.21 4.33
CA GLY A 91 9.63 17.28 3.44
C GLY A 91 10.83 16.89 2.56
N TRP A 92 11.55 15.83 2.92
CA TRP A 92 12.63 15.27 2.11
C TRP A 92 12.13 14.57 0.82
N LEU A 93 10.84 14.28 0.71
CA LEU A 93 10.17 13.75 -0.50
C LEU A 93 9.64 14.85 -1.42
N GLY A 94 9.77 16.13 -1.04
CA GLY A 94 9.21 17.27 -1.75
C GLY A 94 7.81 17.65 -1.27
N ASP A 95 7.12 18.48 -2.06
CA ASP A 95 5.83 19.08 -1.67
C ASP A 95 4.66 18.09 -1.69
N ASP A 96 4.79 16.99 -2.44
CA ASP A 96 3.78 15.94 -2.53
C ASP A 96 4.41 14.54 -2.31
N PRO A 97 4.50 14.10 -1.03
CA PRO A 97 5.04 12.80 -0.68
C PRO A 97 4.30 11.61 -1.31
N ALA A 98 2.98 11.73 -1.50
CA ALA A 98 2.18 10.66 -2.08
C ALA A 98 2.55 10.45 -3.56
N THR A 99 2.63 11.53 -4.33
CA THR A 99 3.08 11.47 -5.73
C THR A 99 4.53 10.99 -5.83
N ALA A 100 5.41 11.40 -4.91
CA ALA A 100 6.80 10.94 -4.90
C ALA A 100 6.90 9.42 -4.69
N VAL A 101 6.21 8.88 -3.67
CA VAL A 101 6.20 7.43 -3.40
C VAL A 101 5.56 6.65 -4.55
N ARG A 102 4.45 7.14 -5.11
CA ARG A 102 3.81 6.52 -6.28
C ARG A 102 4.78 6.40 -7.45
N LYS A 103 5.50 7.47 -7.80
CA LYS A 103 6.52 7.45 -8.86
C LYS A 103 7.66 6.48 -8.55
N GLY A 104 8.16 6.46 -7.31
CA GLY A 104 9.23 5.54 -6.90
C GLY A 104 8.83 4.06 -7.02
N ILE A 105 7.59 3.72 -6.71
CA ILE A 105 7.02 2.38 -6.93
C ILE A 105 6.96 2.07 -8.43
N GLU A 106 6.42 2.97 -9.24
CA GLU A 106 6.34 2.77 -10.69
C GLU A 106 7.71 2.61 -11.35
N GLU A 107 8.69 3.43 -10.96
CA GLU A 107 10.07 3.32 -11.44
C GLU A 107 10.69 1.97 -11.07
N SER A 108 10.45 1.52 -9.84
CA SER A 108 10.93 0.22 -9.36
C SER A 108 10.31 -0.94 -10.14
N LEU A 109 9.02 -0.87 -10.47
CA LEU A 109 8.33 -1.85 -11.31
C LEU A 109 8.83 -1.81 -12.75
N ARG A 110 8.95 -0.62 -13.37
CA ARG A 110 9.44 -0.46 -14.75
C ARG A 110 10.89 -0.91 -14.92
N ALA A 111 11.71 -0.79 -13.88
CA ALA A 111 13.07 -1.31 -13.89
C ALA A 111 13.12 -2.84 -13.99
N GLN A 112 12.09 -3.55 -13.53
CA GLN A 112 11.97 -5.01 -13.65
C GLN A 112 11.21 -5.42 -14.91
N VAL A 113 10.12 -4.72 -15.22
CA VAL A 113 9.21 -5.00 -16.34
C VAL A 113 8.81 -3.69 -17.00
N ALA A 114 9.44 -3.38 -18.15
CA ALA A 114 9.39 -2.05 -18.76
C ALA A 114 7.98 -1.55 -19.13
N ASP A 115 7.05 -2.46 -19.44
CA ASP A 115 5.68 -2.15 -19.82
C ASP A 115 4.69 -2.20 -18.64
N ALA A 116 5.18 -2.33 -17.40
CA ALA A 116 4.34 -2.32 -16.21
C ALA A 116 3.60 -0.99 -16.05
N VAL A 117 2.27 -1.08 -15.94
CA VAL A 117 1.36 0.05 -15.69
C VAL A 117 0.68 -0.16 -14.34
N VAL A 118 0.92 0.74 -13.39
CA VAL A 118 0.25 0.74 -12.09
C VAL A 118 -1.13 1.39 -12.23
N GLU A 119 -2.18 0.66 -11.89
CA GLU A 119 -3.57 1.16 -11.95
C GLU A 119 -3.95 1.88 -10.64
N TRP A 120 -3.55 1.33 -9.50
CA TRP A 120 -3.76 1.94 -8.18
C TRP A 120 -2.75 1.41 -7.15
N VAL A 121 -2.50 2.18 -6.09
CA VAL A 121 -1.64 1.86 -4.95
C VAL A 121 -2.35 2.23 -3.64
N LYS A 122 -2.37 1.33 -2.67
CA LYS A 122 -2.88 1.59 -1.32
C LYS A 122 -1.80 1.32 -0.29
N ILE A 123 -1.52 2.31 0.57
CA ILE A 123 -0.66 2.12 1.74
C ILE A 123 -1.50 1.50 2.85
N LEU A 124 -1.11 0.32 3.32
CA LEU A 124 -1.96 -0.55 4.13
C LEU A 124 -1.99 -0.14 5.61
N GLU A 125 -0.89 0.39 6.11
CA GLU A 125 -0.74 0.84 7.50
C GLU A 125 0.32 1.95 7.60
N THR A 126 0.51 2.49 8.81
CA THR A 126 1.48 3.57 9.04
C THR A 126 2.90 3.09 8.74
N PRO A 127 3.63 3.74 7.81
CA PRO A 127 5.01 3.36 7.49
C PRO A 127 5.94 3.39 8.70
N ARG A 128 7.04 2.63 8.60
CA ARG A 128 8.18 2.82 9.50
C ARG A 128 9.03 3.94 8.95
N PHE A 129 9.45 4.86 9.82
CA PHE A 129 10.27 6.00 9.44
C PHE A 129 11.60 5.97 10.21
N LEU A 130 12.66 6.42 9.57
CA LEU A 130 13.97 6.61 10.17
C LEU A 130 14.53 7.95 9.72
N THR A 131 14.86 8.82 10.67
CA THR A 131 15.48 10.12 10.40
C THR A 131 16.79 10.21 11.14
N GLY A 132 17.85 10.58 10.43
CA GLY A 132 19.18 10.83 11.00
C GLY A 132 19.61 12.26 10.72
N GLY A 133 20.23 12.89 11.70
CA GLY A 133 20.71 14.24 11.55
C GLY A 133 21.86 14.59 12.48
N ARG A 134 22.41 15.77 12.28
CA ARG A 134 23.47 16.35 13.11
C ARG A 134 22.97 17.66 13.70
N ARG A 135 23.42 18.02 14.89
CA ARG A 135 23.12 19.34 15.47
C ARG A 135 23.85 20.42 14.66
N HIS A 136 23.20 21.56 14.47
CA HIS A 136 23.86 22.74 13.92
C HIS A 136 24.97 23.20 14.89
N SER A 137 26.11 23.66 14.35
CA SER A 137 27.30 23.99 15.14
C SER A 137 27.10 25.22 16.01
N GLU A 138 26.34 26.19 15.53
CA GLU A 138 26.10 27.47 16.20
C GLU A 138 24.80 27.49 17.01
N ASP A 139 23.81 26.68 16.59
CA ASP A 139 22.52 26.58 17.27
C ASP A 139 22.20 25.12 17.58
N LYS A 140 22.43 24.72 18.83
CA LYS A 140 22.23 23.33 19.26
C LYS A 140 20.76 22.91 19.31
N GLN A 141 19.82 23.85 19.19
CA GLN A 141 18.38 23.58 19.09
C GLN A 141 17.96 23.22 17.66
N VAL A 142 18.79 23.54 16.66
CA VAL A 142 18.54 23.18 15.26
C VAL A 142 19.18 21.82 14.95
N MET A 143 18.35 20.92 14.41
CA MET A 143 18.80 19.63 13.87
C MET A 143 18.78 19.69 12.35
N LEU A 144 19.94 19.45 11.73
CA LEU A 144 20.07 19.31 10.28
C LEU A 144 19.85 17.85 9.92
N VAL A 145 18.77 17.56 9.20
CA VAL A 145 18.54 16.20 8.68
C VAL A 145 19.55 15.91 7.60
N THR A 146 20.32 14.83 7.79
CA THR A 146 21.36 14.39 6.84
C THR A 146 20.91 13.17 6.05
N ARG A 147 19.98 12.40 6.59
CA ARG A 147 19.48 11.16 6.00
C ARG A 147 18.06 10.87 6.48
N ALA A 148 17.25 10.28 5.63
CA ALA A 148 15.92 9.83 5.97
C ALA A 148 15.59 8.53 5.24
N ALA A 149 14.74 7.70 5.82
CA ALA A 149 14.21 6.53 5.15
C ALA A 149 12.78 6.24 5.61
N LEU A 150 12.03 5.57 4.75
CA LEU A 150 10.73 5.00 5.06
C LEU A 150 10.61 3.58 4.52
N ALA A 151 9.77 2.77 5.17
CA ALA A 151 9.24 1.50 4.67
C ALA A 151 7.71 1.56 4.73
N ALA A 152 7.06 1.56 3.58
CA ALA A 152 5.62 1.67 3.44
C ALA A 152 5.03 0.36 2.87
N PRO A 153 4.21 -0.37 3.65
CA PRO A 153 3.56 -1.57 3.16
C PRO A 153 2.42 -1.19 2.21
N PHE A 154 2.32 -1.89 1.09
CA PHE A 154 1.38 -1.57 0.04
C PHE A 154 0.60 -2.79 -0.45
N ALA A 155 -0.59 -2.53 -0.99
CA ALA A 155 -1.20 -3.31 -2.04
C ALA A 155 -1.24 -2.46 -3.31
N LEU A 156 -1.01 -3.05 -4.48
CA LEU A 156 -1.17 -2.36 -5.76
C LEU A 156 -1.74 -3.27 -6.84
N SER A 157 -2.42 -2.69 -7.82
CA SER A 157 -2.71 -3.35 -9.09
C SER A 157 -1.70 -2.90 -10.13
N VAL A 158 -1.08 -3.86 -10.80
CA VAL A 158 -0.20 -3.64 -11.94
C VAL A 158 -0.69 -4.46 -13.12
N ARG A 159 -0.61 -3.88 -14.31
CA ARG A 159 -0.91 -4.56 -15.57
C ARG A 159 0.33 -4.61 -16.45
N THR A 160 0.56 -5.76 -17.08
CA THR A 160 1.59 -5.95 -18.11
C THR A 160 0.94 -6.52 -19.37
N THR A 161 1.60 -6.40 -20.51
CA THR A 161 1.12 -7.00 -21.77
C THR A 161 1.17 -8.52 -21.75
N GLN A 162 2.15 -9.10 -21.03
CA GLN A 162 2.38 -10.55 -20.98
C GLN A 162 1.45 -11.28 -19.99
N HIS A 163 1.19 -10.68 -18.82
CA HIS A 163 0.49 -11.37 -17.72
C HIS A 163 -0.87 -10.77 -17.38
N GLY A 164 -1.32 -9.73 -18.09
CA GLY A 164 -2.55 -9.04 -17.74
C GLY A 164 -2.42 -8.33 -16.40
N ARG A 165 -3.50 -8.30 -15.60
CA ARG A 165 -3.52 -7.66 -14.28
C ARG A 165 -2.97 -8.61 -13.21
N SER A 166 -2.29 -8.04 -12.23
CA SER A 166 -1.86 -8.74 -11.02
C SER A 166 -1.95 -7.79 -9.83
N ILE A 167 -2.39 -8.33 -8.68
CA ILE A 167 -2.38 -7.62 -7.40
C ILE A 167 -1.11 -8.02 -6.65
N LEU A 168 -0.29 -7.04 -6.29
CA LEU A 168 0.95 -7.25 -5.56
C LEU A 168 0.84 -6.71 -4.14
N LEU A 169 1.38 -7.47 -3.20
CA LEU A 169 1.54 -7.10 -1.79
C LEU A 169 3.03 -7.07 -1.46
N GLY A 170 3.44 -6.09 -0.66
CA GLY A 170 4.82 -5.97 -0.25
C GLY A 170 5.12 -4.68 0.48
N VAL A 171 6.40 -4.33 0.55
CA VAL A 171 6.88 -3.11 1.18
C VAL A 171 7.76 -2.33 0.21
N PHE A 172 7.42 -1.06 0.02
CA PHE A 172 8.26 -0.10 -0.67
C PHE A 172 9.13 0.61 0.35
N SER A 173 10.45 0.51 0.20
CA SER A 173 11.39 1.28 1.03
C SER A 173 12.13 2.30 0.20
N TRP A 174 12.29 3.50 0.76
CA TRP A 174 13.09 4.57 0.18
C TRP A 174 14.03 5.09 1.24
N ALA A 175 15.33 5.05 0.96
CA ALA A 175 16.34 5.74 1.77
C ALA A 175 17.02 6.85 0.96
N ALA A 176 17.23 7.99 1.59
CA ALA A 176 17.92 9.14 1.05
C ALA A 176 19.02 9.61 2.02
N VAL A 177 20.20 9.91 1.47
CA VAL A 177 21.35 10.45 2.22
C VAL A 177 21.82 11.75 1.58
N ASN A 178 22.67 12.48 2.30
CA ASN A 178 23.14 13.82 1.91
C ASN A 178 21.99 14.84 1.73
N LEU A 179 21.00 14.78 2.62
CA LEU A 179 19.86 15.72 2.63
C LEU A 179 20.24 17.14 3.11
N SER A 180 21.43 17.30 3.69
CA SER A 180 22.01 18.59 4.05
C SER A 180 23.29 18.81 3.23
N PRO A 181 23.52 20.03 2.71
CA PRO A 181 24.78 20.40 2.05
C PRO A 181 26.02 20.09 2.92
N PRO A 182 27.20 19.84 2.31
CA PRO A 182 27.54 20.05 0.88
C PRO A 182 27.41 18.80 -0.02
N GLY A 183 26.99 17.65 0.51
CA GLY A 183 26.93 16.40 -0.27
C GLY A 183 25.87 16.43 -1.38
N VAL A 184 26.11 15.68 -2.46
CA VAL A 184 25.08 15.43 -3.49
C VAL A 184 24.10 14.40 -2.95
N ARG A 185 22.81 14.73 -2.97
CA ARG A 185 21.72 13.83 -2.55
C ARG A 185 21.80 12.51 -3.33
N LYS A 186 21.67 11.40 -2.60
CA LYS A 186 21.55 10.06 -3.18
C LYS A 186 20.32 9.38 -2.63
N ASP A 187 19.60 8.68 -3.51
CA ASP A 187 18.38 7.98 -3.21
C ASP A 187 18.49 6.52 -3.66
N ARG A 188 17.84 5.62 -2.93
CA ARG A 188 17.68 4.23 -3.34
C ARG A 188 16.32 3.70 -2.92
N HIS A 189 15.71 2.93 -3.82
CA HIS A 189 14.43 2.27 -3.62
C HIS A 189 14.62 0.75 -3.50
N TRP A 190 13.74 0.13 -2.73
CA TRP A 190 13.57 -1.31 -2.67
C TRP A 190 12.07 -1.60 -2.77
N LEU A 191 11.71 -2.59 -3.58
CA LEU A 191 10.35 -3.07 -3.75
C LEU A 191 10.33 -4.55 -3.36
N ASP A 192 10.10 -4.82 -2.08
CA ASP A 192 10.15 -6.18 -1.54
C ASP A 192 8.74 -6.79 -1.58
N LEU A 193 8.53 -7.81 -2.41
CA LEU A 193 7.24 -8.47 -2.57
C LEU A 193 7.06 -9.60 -1.54
N GLY A 194 5.85 -9.77 -1.02
CA GLY A 194 5.50 -10.87 -0.11
C GLY A 194 6.17 -10.80 1.27
N VAL A 195 6.63 -9.63 1.68
CA VAL A 195 7.20 -9.38 3.01
C VAL A 195 6.33 -8.42 3.80
N GLU A 196 6.41 -8.52 5.12
CA GLU A 196 5.67 -7.68 6.07
C GLU A 196 6.47 -6.43 6.45
N LEU A 197 5.77 -5.42 6.98
CA LEU A 197 6.36 -4.14 7.40
C LEU A 197 7.49 -4.31 8.40
N ASP A 198 7.35 -5.18 9.40
CA ASP A 198 8.36 -5.34 10.45
C ASP A 198 9.70 -5.82 9.88
N TRP A 199 9.67 -6.76 8.94
CA TRP A 199 10.87 -7.27 8.28
C TRP A 199 11.62 -6.17 7.51
N ALA A 200 10.89 -5.32 6.80
CA ALA A 200 11.46 -4.21 6.05
C ALA A 200 11.91 -3.06 6.96
N GLY A 201 11.14 -2.81 8.03
CA GLY A 201 11.44 -1.81 9.06
C GLY A 201 12.77 -2.07 9.76
N GLU A 202 13.03 -3.32 10.16
CA GLU A 202 14.32 -3.73 10.75
C GLU A 202 15.51 -3.50 9.82
N ARG A 203 15.28 -3.47 8.49
CA ARG A 203 16.32 -3.27 7.47
C ARG A 203 16.55 -1.81 7.11
N LEU A 204 15.69 -0.88 7.50
CA LEU A 204 15.85 0.54 7.16
C LEU A 204 17.19 1.10 7.60
N GLN A 205 17.67 0.68 8.78
CA GLN A 205 18.98 1.11 9.26
C GLN A 205 20.11 0.56 8.38
N GLY A 206 20.09 -0.71 7.97
CA GLY A 206 21.09 -1.24 7.04
C GLY A 206 21.06 -0.50 5.70
N ARG A 207 19.86 -0.37 5.11
CA ARG A 207 19.61 0.28 3.82
C ARG A 207 20.12 1.71 3.74
N ILE A 208 19.96 2.50 4.81
CA ILE A 208 20.42 3.89 4.81
C ILE A 208 21.95 4.01 4.84
N TYR A 209 22.66 3.07 5.49
CA TYR A 209 24.12 3.07 5.54
C TYR A 209 24.76 2.39 4.31
N GLU A 210 24.05 1.49 3.63
CA GLU A 210 24.50 0.92 2.35
C GLU A 210 24.71 1.98 1.27
N ILE A 211 23.93 3.07 1.28
CA ILE A 211 24.07 4.17 0.30
C ILE A 211 25.36 4.97 0.57
N ASP A 212 25.75 5.14 1.82
CA ASP A 212 27.00 5.81 2.21
C ASP A 212 28.24 4.97 1.84
N GLY A 213 28.15 3.63 1.95
CA GLY A 213 29.26 2.71 1.74
C GLY A 213 29.63 2.43 0.27
N ALA A 214 28.74 2.72 -0.68
CA ALA A 214 28.95 2.42 -2.10
C ALA A 214 30.09 3.21 -2.77
N ASP A 215 30.58 4.28 -2.14
CA ASP A 215 31.74 5.06 -2.63
C ASP A 215 33.09 4.57 -2.05
N GLY A 216 33.07 3.70 -1.02
CA GLY A 216 34.28 3.31 -0.27
C GLY A 216 35.09 2.15 -0.86
N THR A 217 34.65 1.56 -1.97
CA THR A 217 35.27 0.36 -2.58
C THR A 217 35.94 0.62 -3.93
N ALA A 218 36.03 1.88 -4.39
CA ALA A 218 36.70 2.25 -5.64
C ALA A 218 38.19 2.64 -5.50
N GLU A 219 38.76 2.66 -4.28
CA GLU A 219 40.19 2.86 -4.07
C GLU A 219 40.73 1.88 -3.03
N ARG A 220 41.09 0.67 -3.47
CA ARG A 220 42.18 -0.13 -2.89
C ARG A 220 42.83 -1.00 -3.95
#